data_AF-A0A356SZY0-F1
#
_entry.id   AF-A0A356SZY0-F1
#
_cell.length_a   1.000
_cell.length_b   1.000
_cell.length_c   1.000
_cell.angle_alpha   90.00
_cell.angle_beta   90.00
_cell.angle_gamma   90.00
#
_symmetry.space_group_name_H-M   'P 1'
#
loop_
_entity.id
_entity.type
_entity.pdbx_description
1 polymer ?
#
loop_
_entity_poly.entity_id
_entity_poly.type
_entity_poly.pdbx_seq_one_letter_code
_entity_poly.pdbx_strand_id
1 'polypeptide(L)'
;MVTLTLSGFLRAKKPETARSLLQRIEKLTAIDLTTASLEQVRKGPDLFRFFVSVEIGSLSFRDAYFEIPARLAPISGRWSMTAPHPGAPTDRWDFEATTDRTSIAGVESLSFAVTSTRDAPEG
;
A
#
# COMPACT_ATOMS: atom_id res chain seq x y z
N MET A 1 9.52 13.20 6.15
CA MET A 1 8.17 12.67 5.85
C MET A 1 8.28 11.24 5.33
N VAL A 2 7.45 10.32 5.83
CA VAL A 2 7.35 8.95 5.31
C VAL A 2 6.02 8.79 4.60
N THR A 3 6.06 8.29 3.37
CA THR A 3 4.89 8.07 2.53
C THR A 3 4.69 6.60 2.28
N LEU A 4 3.49 6.10 2.53
CA LEU A 4 3.04 4.78 2.14
C LEU A 4 2.21 4.88 0.87
N THR A 5 2.68 4.25 -0.19
CA THR A 5 1.89 3.98 -1.37
C THR A 5 1.30 2.58 -1.26
N LEU A 6 -0.02 2.44 -1.41
CA LEU A 6 -0.70 1.15 -1.48
C LEU A 6 -1.45 1.05 -2.80
N SER A 7 -1.27 -0.05 -3.51
CA SER A 7 -1.92 -0.29 -4.80
C SER A 7 -2.26 -1.77 -4.96
N GLY A 8 -3.09 -2.08 -5.94
CA GLY A 8 -3.44 -3.47 -6.21
C GLY A 8 -4.58 -3.63 -7.20
N PHE A 9 -5.03 -4.87 -7.30
CA PHE A 9 -6.09 -5.28 -8.20
C PHE A 9 -7.24 -5.94 -7.44
N LEU A 10 -8.45 -5.48 -7.73
CA LEU A 10 -9.70 -5.92 -7.11
C LEU A 10 -10.57 -6.56 -8.19
N ARG A 11 -10.98 -7.80 -7.98
CA ARG A 11 -11.96 -8.48 -8.82
C ARG A 11 -13.37 -8.18 -8.31
N ALA A 12 -14.13 -7.46 -9.11
CA ALA A 12 -15.49 -7.02 -8.79
C ALA A 12 -16.29 -6.80 -10.08
N LYS A 13 -17.57 -7.19 -10.09
CA LYS A 13 -18.45 -6.99 -11.27
C LYS A 13 -18.94 -5.54 -11.44
N LYS A 14 -18.86 -4.75 -10.37
CA LYS A 14 -19.38 -3.38 -10.32
C LYS A 14 -18.45 -2.46 -9.51
N PRO A 15 -18.37 -1.16 -9.84
CA PRO A 15 -17.55 -0.21 -9.10
C PRO A 15 -17.88 -0.14 -7.61
N GLU A 16 -19.14 -0.28 -7.22
CA GLU A 16 -19.57 -0.21 -5.82
C GLU A 16 -19.03 -1.39 -5.02
N THR A 17 -18.96 -2.58 -5.63
CA THR A 17 -18.35 -3.76 -5.01
C THR A 17 -16.84 -3.56 -4.84
N ALA A 18 -16.16 -2.97 -5.82
CA ALA A 18 -14.74 -2.63 -5.69
C ALA A 18 -14.50 -1.59 -4.59
N ARG A 19 -15.37 -0.57 -4.44
CA ARG A 19 -15.31 0.38 -3.32
C ARG A 19 -15.52 -0.29 -1.97
N SER A 20 -16.46 -1.23 -1.87
CA SER A 20 -16.67 -2.00 -0.64
C SER A 20 -15.45 -2.84 -0.26
N LEU A 21 -14.71 -3.39 -1.24
CA LEU A 21 -13.44 -4.06 -1.00
C LEU A 21 -12.38 -3.10 -0.45
N LEU A 22 -12.27 -1.87 -0.98
CA LEU A 22 -11.37 -0.84 -0.43
C LEU A 22 -11.71 -0.50 1.01
N GLN A 23 -12.98 -0.25 1.33
CA GLN A 23 -13.44 0.03 2.69
C GLN A 23 -13.11 -1.12 3.66
N ARG A 24 -13.17 -2.36 3.18
CA ARG A 24 -12.77 -3.53 3.96
C ARG A 24 -11.27 -3.57 4.22
N ILE A 25 -10.44 -3.23 3.22
CA ILE A 25 -8.99 -3.12 3.39
C ILE A 25 -8.69 -2.04 4.43
N GLU A 26 -9.22 -0.83 4.24
CA GLU A 26 -9.07 0.31 5.16
C GLU A 26 -9.41 -0.08 6.60
N LYS A 27 -10.56 -0.72 6.82
CA LYS A 27 -10.99 -1.15 8.16
C LYS A 27 -10.03 -2.16 8.78
N LEU A 28 -9.47 -3.07 7.99
CA LEU A 28 -8.58 -4.13 8.49
C LEU A 28 -7.15 -3.62 8.75
N THR A 29 -6.71 -2.61 8.01
CA THR A 29 -5.32 -2.12 8.07
C THR A 29 -5.17 -0.82 8.86
N ALA A 30 -6.28 -0.12 9.14
CA ALA A 30 -6.29 1.24 9.67
C ALA A 30 -5.47 2.23 8.82
N ILE A 31 -5.42 2.00 7.50
CA ILE A 31 -4.82 2.90 6.52
C ILE A 31 -5.97 3.64 5.82
N ASP A 32 -5.96 4.97 5.83
CA ASP A 32 -6.97 5.78 5.14
C ASP A 32 -6.90 5.54 3.62
N LEU A 33 -7.95 4.96 3.05
CA LEU A 33 -8.07 4.74 1.60
C LEU A 33 -9.13 5.64 0.95
N THR A 34 -9.60 6.67 1.67
CA THR A 34 -10.68 7.56 1.20
C THR A 34 -10.34 8.25 -0.12
N THR A 35 -9.07 8.60 -0.31
CA THR A 35 -8.55 9.26 -1.52
C THR A 35 -8.04 8.30 -2.58
N ALA A 36 -8.23 6.98 -2.41
CA ALA A 36 -7.77 6.00 -3.37
C ALA A 36 -8.42 6.21 -4.74
N SER A 37 -7.59 6.24 -5.78
CA SER A 37 -8.09 6.15 -7.15
C SER A 37 -8.62 4.73 -7.40
N LEU A 38 -9.65 4.63 -8.22
CA LEU A 38 -10.26 3.35 -8.58
C LEU A 38 -10.65 3.37 -10.05
N GLU A 39 -10.00 2.51 -10.84
CA GLU A 39 -10.13 2.50 -12.29
C GLU A 39 -10.42 1.08 -12.80
N GLN A 40 -11.41 0.94 -13.67
CA GLN A 40 -11.69 -0.34 -14.32
C GLN A 40 -10.64 -0.65 -15.39
N VAL A 41 -10.04 -1.83 -15.33
CA VAL A 41 -9.00 -2.26 -16.26
C VAL A 41 -9.67 -2.69 -17.57
N ARG A 42 -9.34 -2.02 -18.69
CA ARG A 42 -9.95 -2.29 -20.00
C ARG A 42 -9.90 -3.76 -20.46
N LYS A 43 -8.89 -4.52 -20.01
CA LYS A 43 -8.67 -5.92 -20.37
C LYS A 43 -9.40 -6.92 -19.46
N GLY A 44 -10.08 -6.48 -18.40
CA GLY A 44 -10.83 -7.33 -17.48
C GLY A 44 -12.11 -6.62 -17.04
N PRO A 45 -13.29 -6.98 -17.57
CA PRO A 45 -14.55 -6.28 -17.25
C PRO A 45 -14.86 -6.31 -15.75
N ASP A 46 -14.34 -7.32 -15.04
CA ASP A 46 -14.52 -7.47 -13.59
C ASP A 46 -13.25 -7.16 -12.81
N LEU A 47 -12.31 -6.36 -13.34
CA LEU A 47 -11.05 -6.05 -12.69
C LEU A 47 -10.86 -4.54 -12.52
N PHE A 48 -10.59 -4.12 -11.30
CA PHE A 48 -10.33 -2.73 -10.93
C PHE A 48 -8.92 -2.60 -10.39
N ARG A 49 -8.21 -1.56 -10.81
CA ARG A 49 -6.94 -1.14 -10.23
C ARG A 49 -7.23 -0.03 -9.23
N PHE A 50 -6.56 -0.08 -8.08
CA PHE A 50 -6.56 1.04 -7.14
C PHE A 50 -5.15 1.49 -6.81
N PHE A 51 -5.05 2.74 -6.39
CA PHE A 51 -3.81 3.36 -5.93
C PHE A 51 -4.14 4.43 -4.89
N VAL A 52 -3.40 4.45 -3.79
CA VAL A 52 -3.43 5.53 -2.81
C VAL A 52 -2.01 5.83 -2.34
N SER A 53 -1.78 7.08 -1.99
CA SER A 53 -0.58 7.52 -1.31
C SER A 53 -1.00 8.25 -0.04
N VAL A 54 -0.50 7.79 1.11
CA VAL A 54 -0.81 8.36 2.42
C VAL A 54 0.47 8.74 3.12
N GLU A 55 0.44 9.87 3.84
CA GLU A 55 1.49 10.21 4.77
C GLU A 55 1.32 9.39 6.05
N ILE A 56 2.37 8.67 6.44
CA ILE A 56 2.41 7.98 7.72
C ILE A 56 3.17 8.88 8.68
N GLY A 57 2.43 9.71 9.42
CA GLY A 57 2.98 10.75 10.30
C GLY A 57 3.94 10.21 11.38
N SER A 58 4.90 11.06 11.77
CA SER A 58 5.89 10.96 12.87
C SER A 58 6.60 9.61 13.13
N LEU A 59 6.47 8.61 12.25
CA LEU A 59 7.30 7.42 12.33
C LEU A 59 8.71 7.72 11.85
N SER A 60 9.70 7.28 12.63
CA SER A 60 11.03 7.12 12.06
C SER A 60 10.94 6.05 10.98
N PHE A 61 11.75 6.16 9.93
CA PHE A 61 11.74 5.17 8.84
C PHE A 61 11.96 3.73 9.35
N ARG A 62 12.77 3.55 10.40
CA ARG A 62 13.01 2.25 11.04
C ARG A 62 11.73 1.63 11.61
N ASP A 63 10.85 2.46 12.19
CA ASP A 63 9.57 2.01 12.71
C ASP A 63 8.63 1.61 11.57
N ALA A 64 8.64 2.35 10.46
CA ALA A 64 7.84 2.05 9.28
C ALA A 64 8.15 0.66 8.68
N TYR A 65 9.41 0.22 8.71
CA TYR A 65 9.81 -1.11 8.20
C TYR A 65 9.12 -2.27 8.94
N PHE A 66 8.89 -2.15 10.25
CA PHE A 66 8.22 -3.17 11.05
C PHE A 66 6.71 -2.93 11.13
N GLU A 67 6.30 -1.67 11.21
CA GLU A 67 4.92 -1.29 11.46
C GLU A 67 4.03 -1.47 10.24
N ILE A 68 4.49 -1.13 9.03
CA ILE A 68 3.66 -1.26 7.82
C ILE A 68 3.31 -2.73 7.53
N PRO A 69 4.27 -3.69 7.52
CA PRO A 69 3.91 -5.10 7.41
C PRO A 69 2.99 -5.57 8.53
N ALA A 70 3.16 -5.09 9.76
CA ALA A 70 2.30 -5.46 10.89
C ALA A 70 0.86 -4.96 10.71
N ARG A 71 0.67 -3.71 10.25
CA ARG A 71 -0.65 -3.15 9.90
C ARG A 71 -1.32 -3.91 8.74
N LEU A 72 -0.54 -4.45 7.81
CA LEU A 72 -1.02 -5.20 6.66
C LEU A 72 -1.16 -6.71 6.90
N ALA A 73 -0.67 -7.22 8.04
CA ALA A 73 -0.78 -8.64 8.40
C ALA A 73 -2.23 -9.20 8.41
N PRO A 74 -3.27 -8.44 8.80
CA PRO A 74 -4.65 -8.92 8.75
C PRO A 74 -5.16 -9.27 7.34
N ILE A 75 -4.61 -8.62 6.31
CA ILE A 75 -5.04 -8.81 4.92
C ILE A 75 -4.13 -9.75 4.14
N SER A 76 -2.88 -9.92 4.57
CA SER A 76 -1.97 -10.94 4.05
C SER A 76 -0.90 -11.31 5.07
N GLY A 77 -0.80 -12.61 5.35
CA GLY A 77 0.25 -13.17 6.22
C GLY A 77 1.58 -13.43 5.51
N ARG A 78 1.70 -13.14 4.20
CA ARG A 78 2.93 -13.36 3.44
C ARG A 78 3.14 -12.28 2.40
N TRP A 79 4.24 -11.55 2.56
CA TRP A 79 4.69 -10.50 1.66
C TRP A 79 6.03 -10.88 1.04
N SER A 80 6.19 -10.64 -0.25
CA SER A 80 7.49 -10.68 -0.93
C SER A 80 8.12 -9.29 -0.79
N MET A 81 8.88 -9.07 0.28
CA MET A 81 9.51 -7.79 0.59
C MET A 81 10.88 -7.66 -0.07
N THR A 82 11.18 -6.48 -0.60
CA THR A 82 12.56 -6.11 -0.95
C THR A 82 13.35 -5.75 0.31
N ALA A 83 14.66 -5.99 0.28
CA ALA A 83 15.54 -5.45 1.30
C ALA A 83 15.50 -3.91 1.20
N PRO A 84 15.50 -3.19 2.32
CA PRO A 84 15.42 -1.74 2.28
C PRO A 84 16.74 -1.21 1.69
N HIS A 85 16.63 -0.37 0.65
CA HIS A 85 17.80 0.14 -0.08
C HIS A 85 18.24 1.48 0.53
N PRO A 86 19.47 1.62 1.07
CA PRO A 86 19.99 2.92 1.46
C PRO A 86 20.34 3.73 0.21
N GLY A 87 19.49 4.69 -0.17
CA GLY A 87 19.85 5.73 -1.13
C GLY A 87 20.80 6.72 -0.47
N ALA A 88 21.88 7.11 -1.14
CA ALA A 88 22.74 8.19 -0.67
C ALA A 88 22.00 9.54 -0.82
N PRO A 89 22.05 10.44 0.19
CA PRO A 89 22.72 10.28 1.48
C PRO A 89 21.92 9.35 2.41
N THR A 90 22.69 8.53 3.16
CA THR A 90 22.44 7.39 4.07
C THR A 90 21.13 7.28 4.89
N ASP A 91 20.23 8.25 4.81
CA ASP A 91 18.99 8.33 5.59
C ASP A 91 17.73 8.17 4.72
N ARG A 92 17.90 7.99 3.40
CA ARG A 92 16.81 7.68 2.48
C ARG A 92 16.75 6.19 2.27
N TRP A 93 15.69 5.58 2.78
CA TRP A 93 15.48 4.15 2.63
C TRP A 93 14.09 3.97 2.04
N ASP A 94 14.01 3.13 1.02
CA ASP A 94 12.76 2.76 0.37
C ASP A 94 12.64 1.24 0.38
N PHE A 95 11.44 0.74 0.62
CA PHE A 95 11.14 -0.68 0.51
C PHE A 95 9.76 -0.89 -0.07
N GLU A 96 9.60 -2.01 -0.74
CA GLU A 96 8.34 -2.41 -1.34
C GLU A 96 8.04 -3.85 -1.01
N ALA A 97 6.77 -4.19 -1.06
CA ALA A 97 6.36 -5.57 -0.98
C ALA A 97 5.12 -5.83 -1.82
N THR A 98 5.04 -7.04 -2.34
CA THR A 98 3.90 -7.50 -3.11
C THR A 98 3.36 -8.81 -2.53
N THR A 99 2.06 -9.02 -2.74
CA THR A 99 1.41 -10.28 -2.41
C THR A 99 0.25 -10.53 -3.37
N ASP A 100 0.13 -11.79 -3.80
CA ASP A 100 -1.01 -12.35 -4.54
C ASP A 100 -1.91 -13.20 -3.63
N ARG A 101 -1.55 -13.31 -2.34
CA ARG A 101 -2.28 -14.10 -1.34
C ARG A 101 -2.89 -13.19 -0.31
N THR A 102 -4.18 -12.96 -0.46
CA THR A 102 -4.94 -12.12 0.47
C THR A 102 -6.01 -12.93 1.20
N SER A 103 -6.37 -12.52 2.41
CA SER A 103 -7.49 -13.08 3.17
C SER A 103 -8.86 -12.53 2.71
N ILE A 104 -8.86 -11.56 1.79
CA ILE A 104 -10.05 -10.86 1.31
C ILE A 104 -10.43 -11.40 -0.07
N ALA A 105 -11.51 -12.17 -0.14
CA ALA A 105 -12.07 -12.62 -1.41
C ALA A 105 -12.35 -11.43 -2.33
N GLY A 106 -11.87 -11.51 -3.58
CA GLY A 106 -11.95 -10.43 -4.56
C GLY A 106 -10.75 -9.48 -4.57
N VAL A 107 -9.73 -9.67 -3.73
CA VAL A 107 -8.45 -8.96 -3.85
C VAL A 107 -7.42 -9.90 -4.49
N GLU A 108 -7.05 -9.59 -5.74
CA GLU A 108 -6.17 -10.44 -6.56
C GLU A 108 -4.70 -10.22 -6.22
N SER A 109 -4.33 -8.98 -5.93
CA SER A 109 -2.99 -8.64 -5.47
C SER A 109 -2.98 -7.29 -4.78
N LEU A 110 -1.98 -7.14 -3.91
CA LEU A 110 -1.66 -5.91 -3.22
C LEU A 110 -0.17 -5.66 -3.33
N SER A 111 0.18 -4.40 -3.42
CA SER A 111 1.55 -3.92 -3.41
C SER A 111 1.61 -2.68 -2.54
N PHE A 112 2.61 -2.62 -1.67
CA PHE A 112 2.91 -1.37 -0.98
C PHE A 112 4.35 -0.96 -1.23
N ALA A 113 4.58 0.35 -1.22
CA ALA A 113 5.91 0.94 -1.23
C ALA A 113 5.96 2.01 -0.15
N VAL A 114 7.03 2.02 0.63
CA VAL A 114 7.29 3.04 1.64
C VAL A 114 8.48 3.86 1.18
N THR A 115 8.31 5.18 1.12
CA THR A 115 9.36 6.11 0.76
C THR A 115 9.59 7.15 1.84
N SER A 116 10.86 7.51 2.05
CA SER A 116 11.24 8.60 2.95
C SER A 116 11.71 9.80 2.13
N THR A 117 11.10 10.96 2.33
CA THR A 117 11.64 12.25 1.88
C THR A 117 12.01 13.06 3.11
N ARG A 118 13.31 13.33 3.30
CA ARG A 118 13.72 14.41 4.20
C ARG A 118 13.46 15.72 3.45
N ASP A 119 12.89 16.71 4.12
CA ASP A 119 13.01 18.09 3.64
C ASP A 119 14.50 18.35 3.42
N ALA A 120 14.85 18.89 2.25
CA ALA A 120 16.21 19.28 1.98
C ALA A 120 16.68 20.20 3.11
N PRO A 121 17.93 20.08 3.61
CA PRO A 121 18.44 21.13 4.48
C PRO A 121 18.39 22.44 3.67
N GLU A 122 17.60 23.40 4.14
CA GLU A 122 17.70 24.78 3.68
C GLU A 122 19.17 25.21 3.92
N GLY A 123 19.91 25.31 2.82
CA GLY A 123 21.30 25.79 2.80
C GLY A 123 21.35 27.26 2.47
#